data_AF-A0A964R2F7-F1
#
_entry.id   AF-A0A964R2F7-F1
#
_cell.length_a   1.000
_cell.length_b   1.000
_cell.length_c   1.000
_cell.angle_alpha   90.00
_cell.angle_beta   90.00
_cell.angle_gamma   90.00
#
_symmetry.space_group_name_H-M   'P 1'
#
loop_
_entity.id
_entity.type
_entity.pdbx_description
1 polymer ?
#
loop_
_entity_poly.entity_id
_entity_poly.type
_entity_poly.pdbx_seq_one_letter_code
_entity_poly.pdbx_strand_id
1 'polypeptide(L)'
;MNNNRQIGSIAGGLFPKTLLLAFVLSLCTTVRGAIRTVTSTADILAAGTLRFEINSAAANDTINFDAALAGQTITLNLGELQITRNLVIGGPGPTNLAIVNNNGRVFHVLGGPLNAVISGLQLTGHLKGNNGGDGTLGSVNGGDGESVTGGCIQNEEHCELTVLNCFFTACQAIGGYGGNGYTNVLYGFVSHGGLGGSACGGAIFNNGGDLLLYHSTFANNFSDGGKGGNGYYGGRGGNGGDGMGGAVCLGYGNHNMLVVNCTFHANTASGGFGGNAGDAWINQIGAANGGDGGQGGNAQGGAVHFGFESACPAPDCTGVVHCTINKNEIRPGTGKPGGVGINGGLTGAGGLNGRAEGGGIYHYPDPRHVPVQNTIVAGNFATFTFTLGNIDYRGPDVFGSVASAGYNFIGIKDAYSSGWSAVLDFTGSTLLPLDPLLGPLQNNGGETLTLAPLSCSPVIDKGSVGGFNLDQILQIRPVGITAAPYLADGSDIGALELQTFPTTAPALVITLSVNQVIIRWPVAFNCFVLQENPGLLATNWVNSANAVTIVGNQCQVIVSPPTGNRFYRLFHQ
;
A
#
# COMPACT_ATOMS: atom_id res chain seq x y z
N MET A 1 33.46 -45.07 -16.01
CA MET A 1 32.08 -44.73 -16.44
C MET A 1 31.55 -43.66 -15.50
N ASN A 2 31.96 -42.42 -15.78
CA ASN A 2 31.42 -41.21 -15.18
C ASN A 2 30.31 -40.73 -16.11
N ASN A 3 29.15 -40.32 -15.58
CA ASN A 3 28.28 -39.35 -16.25
C ASN A 3 27.27 -38.71 -15.26
N ASN A 4 27.47 -37.40 -15.08
CA ASN A 4 26.48 -36.33 -15.02
C ASN A 4 25.46 -36.26 -13.87
N ARG A 5 25.87 -35.59 -12.79
CA ARG A 5 25.03 -34.58 -12.12
C ARG A 5 25.51 -33.19 -12.53
N GLN A 6 24.85 -32.56 -13.50
CA GLN A 6 24.95 -31.12 -13.70
C GLN A 6 23.95 -30.45 -12.76
N ILE A 7 24.45 -29.92 -11.64
CA ILE A 7 23.75 -28.90 -10.86
C ILE A 7 24.00 -27.60 -11.63
N GLY A 8 22.98 -27.15 -12.37
CA GLY A 8 23.00 -25.85 -13.03
C GLY A 8 22.84 -24.76 -11.99
N SER A 9 23.93 -24.10 -11.63
CA SER A 9 23.89 -22.81 -10.93
C SER A 9 23.33 -21.78 -11.91
N ILE A 10 22.10 -21.33 -11.68
CA ILE A 10 21.57 -20.15 -12.36
C ILE A 10 22.29 -18.97 -11.73
N ALA A 11 23.03 -18.23 -12.56
CA ALA A 11 23.83 -17.10 -12.16
C ALA A 11 23.01 -16.15 -11.28
N GLY A 12 23.44 -15.98 -10.03
CA GLY A 12 22.94 -14.94 -9.16
C GLY A 12 23.24 -13.59 -9.78
N GLY A 13 22.18 -12.87 -10.18
CA GLY A 13 22.25 -11.43 -10.31
C GLY A 13 22.72 -10.88 -8.98
N LEU A 14 23.88 -10.23 -8.98
CA LEU A 14 24.39 -9.56 -7.79
C LEU A 14 23.37 -8.51 -7.35
N PHE A 15 22.65 -8.78 -6.26
CA PHE A 15 22.19 -7.70 -5.40
C PHE A 15 23.45 -6.91 -5.02
N PRO A 16 23.52 -5.59 -5.27
CA PRO A 16 24.71 -4.84 -4.95
C PRO A 16 24.91 -4.90 -3.44
N LYS A 17 25.95 -5.65 -3.04
CA LYS A 17 26.48 -5.84 -1.69
C LYS A 17 26.97 -4.53 -1.04
N THR A 18 26.55 -3.37 -1.53
CA THR A 18 27.06 -2.05 -1.18
C THR A 18 26.12 -1.22 -0.31
N LEU A 19 24.86 -1.63 -0.09
CA LEU A 19 23.96 -0.87 0.81
C LEU A 19 23.98 -1.34 2.27
N LEU A 20 24.21 -2.63 2.54
CA LEU A 20 24.22 -3.17 3.91
C LEU A 20 25.51 -2.80 4.69
N LEU A 21 26.60 -2.42 4.00
CA LEU A 21 27.87 -2.06 4.64
C LEU A 21 27.97 -0.57 4.99
N ALA A 22 27.08 0.28 4.47
CA ALA A 22 27.08 1.72 4.74
C ALA A 22 26.60 2.06 6.16
N PHE A 23 25.80 1.19 6.79
CA PHE A 23 25.26 1.43 8.13
C PHE A 23 26.23 1.09 9.29
N VAL A 24 27.35 0.41 9.01
CA VAL A 24 28.30 -0.04 10.06
C VAL A 24 29.67 0.65 9.98
N LEU A 25 30.04 1.32 8.88
CA LEU A 25 31.35 1.99 8.73
C LEU A 25 31.35 3.51 8.50
N SER A 26 30.28 4.23 8.87
CA SER A 26 30.35 5.70 9.04
C SER A 26 31.12 6.14 10.31
N LEU A 27 31.63 5.20 11.12
CA LEU A 27 32.53 5.50 12.24
C LEU A 27 33.98 5.62 11.78
N CYS A 28 34.27 6.59 10.89
CA CYS A 28 35.60 7.15 10.82
C CYS A 28 35.53 8.60 10.32
N THR A 29 35.56 9.53 11.28
CA THR A 29 35.69 10.99 11.14
C THR A 29 34.45 11.78 10.70
N THR A 30 33.29 11.55 11.32
CA THR A 30 32.27 12.59 11.49
C THR A 30 32.29 13.09 12.92
N VAL A 31 32.32 14.41 13.11
CA VAL A 31 32.06 15.04 14.41
C VAL A 31 30.73 14.47 14.91
N ARG A 32 30.74 13.78 16.04
CA ARG A 32 29.53 13.16 16.59
C ARG A 32 28.54 14.28 16.91
N GLY A 33 27.43 14.35 16.17
CA GLY A 33 26.40 15.34 16.43
C GLY A 33 25.89 15.24 17.87
N ALA A 34 25.37 16.34 18.39
CA ALA A 34 24.83 16.38 19.73
C ALA A 34 23.54 15.55 19.80
N ILE A 35 23.26 14.98 20.97
CA ILE A 35 21.96 14.40 21.26
C ILE A 35 21.09 15.48 21.88
N ARG A 36 19.91 15.69 21.31
CA ARG A 36 18.88 16.60 21.79
C ARG A 36 17.69 15.80 22.24
N THR A 37 17.22 16.04 23.46
CA THR A 37 16.14 15.27 24.06
C THR A 37 14.86 16.08 24.14
N VAL A 38 13.82 15.58 23.48
CA VAL A 38 12.46 16.08 23.61
C VAL A 38 11.88 15.57 24.92
N THR A 39 11.43 16.50 25.76
CA THR A 39 10.91 16.24 27.11
C THR A 39 9.45 16.69 27.27
N SER A 40 8.87 17.30 26.24
CA SER A 40 7.51 17.85 26.26
C SER A 40 6.73 17.51 24.98
N THR A 41 5.43 17.28 25.14
CA THR A 41 4.49 17.08 24.02
C THR A 41 3.96 18.36 23.41
N ALA A 42 4.30 19.52 23.97
CA ALA A 42 3.83 20.81 23.48
C ALA A 42 4.45 21.14 22.11
N ASP A 43 3.64 21.69 21.20
CA ASP A 43 4.12 22.25 19.93
C ASP A 43 4.30 23.77 20.02
N ILE A 44 5.41 24.20 20.61
CA ILE A 44 5.80 25.60 20.78
C ILE A 44 7.29 25.79 20.48
N LEU A 45 7.76 27.03 20.38
CA LEU A 45 9.18 27.34 20.16
C LEU A 45 9.95 27.46 21.49
N ALA A 46 9.92 26.40 22.31
CA ALA A 46 10.62 26.35 23.60
C ALA A 46 11.45 25.06 23.73
N ALA A 47 12.60 25.16 24.42
CA ALA A 47 13.49 24.03 24.67
C ALA A 47 12.75 22.81 25.25
N GLY A 48 13.14 21.61 24.81
CA GLY A 48 12.50 20.35 25.19
C GLY A 48 11.27 19.99 24.36
N THR A 49 10.80 20.85 23.44
CA THR A 49 9.74 20.49 22.47
C THR A 49 10.35 19.99 21.16
N LEU A 50 9.65 19.09 20.47
CA LEU A 50 10.15 18.51 19.20
C LEU A 50 10.47 19.59 18.16
N ARG A 51 9.59 20.57 17.98
CA ARG A 51 9.81 21.65 17.01
C ARG A 51 11.05 22.47 17.33
N PHE A 52 11.22 22.87 18.59
CA PHE A 52 12.39 23.64 18.99
C PHE A 52 13.68 22.85 18.79
N GLU A 53 13.69 21.56 19.17
CA GLU A 53 14.90 20.74 19.07
C GLU A 53 15.28 20.49 17.60
N ILE A 54 14.33 20.25 16.70
CA ILE A 54 14.59 20.16 15.26
C ILE A 54 15.14 21.49 14.72
N ASN A 55 14.49 22.61 15.04
CA ASN A 55 14.92 23.92 14.53
C ASN A 55 16.32 24.32 15.01
N SER A 56 16.65 23.97 16.25
CA SER A 56 17.93 24.28 16.90
C SER A 56 19.04 23.28 16.61
N ALA A 57 18.72 22.13 16.00
CA ALA A 57 19.68 21.09 15.67
C ALA A 57 20.72 21.57 14.64
N ALA A 58 21.98 21.23 14.90
CA ALA A 58 23.03 21.29 13.91
C ALA A 58 22.99 20.06 12.98
N ALA A 59 23.68 20.13 11.84
CA ALA A 59 23.78 18.98 10.96
C ALA A 59 24.44 17.79 11.67
N ASN A 60 23.87 16.60 11.45
CA ASN A 60 24.22 15.31 12.05
C ASN A 60 23.86 15.16 13.54
N ASP A 61 23.13 16.11 14.14
CA ASP A 61 22.55 15.92 15.47
C ASP A 61 21.54 14.75 15.46
N THR A 62 21.28 14.21 16.65
CA THR A 62 20.24 13.21 16.89
C THR A 62 19.18 13.75 17.82
N ILE A 63 17.92 13.72 17.40
CA ILE A 63 16.75 14.00 18.23
C ILE A 63 16.28 12.68 18.85
N ASN A 64 16.28 12.61 20.18
CA ASN A 64 15.72 11.52 20.98
C ASN A 64 14.57 12.02 21.84
N PHE A 65 13.81 11.10 22.43
CA PHE A 65 12.68 11.41 23.30
C PHE A 65 12.94 10.89 24.71
N ASP A 66 12.54 11.68 25.70
CA ASP A 66 12.55 11.26 27.10
C ASP A 66 11.59 10.10 27.33
N ALA A 67 11.96 9.15 28.18
CA ALA A 67 11.14 7.98 28.49
C ALA A 67 9.77 8.37 29.10
N ALA A 68 9.65 9.56 29.71
CA ALA A 68 8.38 10.09 30.21
C ALA A 68 7.34 10.36 29.09
N LEU A 69 7.77 10.40 27.82
CA LEU A 69 6.88 10.56 26.67
C LEU A 69 6.31 9.23 26.16
N ALA A 70 6.67 8.09 26.75
CA ALA A 70 6.11 6.80 26.36
C ALA A 70 4.59 6.76 26.59
N GLY A 71 3.86 6.28 25.57
CA GLY A 71 2.40 6.26 25.50
C GLY A 71 1.76 7.62 25.19
N GLN A 72 2.55 8.66 24.91
CA GLN A 72 2.03 10.01 24.66
C GLN A 72 1.85 10.30 23.17
N THR A 73 1.19 11.43 22.89
CA THR A 73 1.04 11.99 21.55
C THR A 73 1.54 13.43 21.51
N ILE A 74 2.36 13.75 20.52
CA ILE A 74 2.75 15.13 20.19
C ILE A 74 1.81 15.62 19.08
N THR A 75 0.98 16.62 19.39
CA THR A 75 0.07 17.21 18.41
C THR A 75 0.63 18.53 17.88
N LEU A 76 0.88 18.59 16.57
CA LEU A 76 1.38 19.76 15.88
C LEU A 76 0.24 20.75 15.59
N ASN A 77 0.47 22.01 15.96
CA ASN A 77 -0.47 23.12 15.81
C ASN A 77 0.15 24.33 15.08
N LEU A 78 1.47 24.34 14.90
CA LEU A 78 2.22 25.41 14.24
C LEU A 78 2.65 25.04 12.80
N GLY A 79 1.99 24.06 12.20
CA GLY A 79 2.30 23.53 10.87
C GLY A 79 3.27 22.35 10.87
N GLU A 80 3.80 22.01 9.70
CA GLU A 80 4.74 20.89 9.53
C GLU A 80 6.10 21.15 10.20
N LEU A 81 6.83 20.08 10.50
CA LEU A 81 8.20 20.11 11.00
C LEU A 81 9.17 20.03 9.82
N GLN A 82 9.98 21.06 9.65
CA GLN A 82 10.93 21.15 8.54
C GLN A 82 12.29 20.54 8.92
N ILE A 83 12.77 19.59 8.13
CA ILE A 83 14.10 19.00 8.24
C ILE A 83 14.93 19.52 7.08
N THR A 84 15.88 20.42 7.38
CA THR A 84 16.65 21.15 6.36
C THR A 84 18.16 20.88 6.41
N ARG A 85 18.55 19.78 7.06
CA ARG A 85 19.93 19.37 7.28
C ARG A 85 19.97 17.88 7.59
N ASN A 86 21.17 17.30 7.57
CA ASN A 86 21.36 15.93 8.04
C ASN A 86 20.85 15.82 9.48
N LEU A 87 19.91 14.92 9.73
CA LEU A 87 19.27 14.80 11.03
C LEU A 87 18.76 13.38 11.24
N VAL A 88 19.01 12.85 12.44
CA VAL A 88 18.41 11.58 12.88
C VAL A 88 17.34 11.91 13.92
N ILE A 89 16.13 11.39 13.73
CA ILE A 89 15.04 11.47 14.69
C ILE A 89 14.69 10.03 15.10
N GLY A 90 15.09 9.66 16.32
CA GLY A 90 14.89 8.33 16.89
C GLY A 90 13.78 8.32 17.93
N GLY A 91 12.62 7.77 17.57
CA GLY A 91 11.49 7.56 18.46
C GLY A 91 11.63 6.34 19.37
N PRO A 92 10.87 6.27 20.47
CA PRO A 92 10.91 5.17 21.44
C PRO A 92 10.16 3.90 20.99
N GLY A 93 9.72 3.85 19.73
CA GLY A 93 8.86 2.81 19.16
C GLY A 93 7.47 3.37 18.82
N PRO A 94 6.84 2.91 17.74
CA PRO A 94 5.60 3.49 17.24
C PRO A 94 4.40 3.25 18.17
N THR A 95 4.44 2.21 19.01
CA THR A 95 3.44 2.01 20.07
C THR A 95 3.61 2.96 21.26
N ASN A 96 4.78 3.60 21.37
CA ASN A 96 5.16 4.44 22.50
C ASN A 96 5.09 5.93 22.20
N LEU A 97 5.12 6.37 20.95
CA LEU A 97 5.00 7.80 20.64
C LEU A 97 4.36 8.03 19.27
N ALA A 98 3.26 8.78 19.29
CA ALA A 98 2.62 9.29 18.08
C ALA A 98 2.95 10.77 17.87
N ILE A 99 3.16 11.15 16.61
CA ILE A 99 3.20 12.54 16.18
C ILE A 99 2.05 12.77 15.19
N VAL A 100 1.19 13.72 15.53
CA VAL A 100 -0.05 13.97 14.79
C VAL A 100 -0.11 15.41 14.32
N ASN A 101 -0.38 15.62 13.03
CA ASN A 101 -0.84 16.92 12.53
C ASN A 101 -2.24 16.78 11.94
N ASN A 102 -3.26 17.29 12.64
CA ASN A 102 -4.65 17.16 12.22
C ASN A 102 -5.05 18.11 11.07
N ASN A 103 -4.19 19.08 10.72
CA ASN A 103 -4.47 20.10 9.71
C ASN A 103 -3.29 20.32 8.75
N GLY A 104 -2.44 19.32 8.58
CA GLY A 104 -1.33 19.37 7.65
C GLY A 104 -0.43 18.15 7.73
N ARG A 105 0.74 18.28 7.13
CA ARG A 105 1.80 17.26 7.14
C ARG A 105 2.55 17.23 8.45
N VAL A 106 3.14 16.08 8.77
CA VAL A 106 4.00 15.97 9.95
C VAL A 106 5.39 16.50 9.66
N PHE A 107 6.06 15.95 8.66
CA PHE A 107 7.43 16.32 8.28
C PHE A 107 7.52 16.79 6.84
N HIS A 108 8.43 17.73 6.61
CA HIS A 108 8.85 18.14 5.28
C HIS A 108 10.38 18.17 5.24
N VAL A 109 10.96 17.31 4.42
CA VAL A 109 12.40 17.18 4.20
C VAL A 109 12.77 17.97 2.95
N LEU A 110 13.56 19.03 3.11
CA LEU A 110 13.80 20.00 2.05
C LEU A 110 15.18 20.66 2.11
N GLY A 111 15.62 21.22 0.99
CA GLY A 111 16.89 21.96 0.91
C GLY A 111 18.11 21.05 0.77
N GLY A 112 17.97 19.95 0.02
CA GLY A 112 19.04 18.99 -0.24
C GLY A 112 20.29 19.60 -0.94
N PRO A 113 21.43 18.90 -0.92
CA PRO A 113 21.58 17.50 -0.52
C PRO A 113 21.63 17.32 1.00
N LEU A 114 20.82 16.40 1.53
CA LEU A 114 20.81 16.04 2.94
C LEU A 114 20.31 14.60 3.15
N ASN A 115 20.64 14.02 4.31
CA ASN A 115 20.13 12.71 4.75
C ASN A 115 19.28 12.87 6.02
N ALA A 116 18.00 12.54 5.92
CA ALA A 116 17.06 12.53 7.04
C ALA A 116 16.72 11.08 7.40
N VAL A 117 16.92 10.73 8.68
CA VAL A 117 16.52 9.43 9.23
C VAL A 117 15.40 9.63 10.23
N ILE A 118 14.27 8.96 10.02
CA ILE A 118 13.13 8.98 10.93
C ILE A 118 12.85 7.54 11.35
N SER A 119 12.89 7.25 12.65
CA SER A 119 12.65 5.89 13.13
C SER A 119 11.79 5.81 14.38
N GLY A 120 11.13 4.67 14.57
CA GLY A 120 10.47 4.32 15.85
C GLY A 120 9.30 5.24 16.24
N LEU A 121 8.55 5.76 15.26
CA LEU A 121 7.44 6.69 15.49
C LEU A 121 6.14 6.22 14.83
N GLN A 122 5.01 6.49 15.48
CA GLN A 122 3.71 6.47 14.82
C GLN A 122 3.42 7.86 14.25
N LEU A 123 3.00 7.92 12.99
CA LEU A 123 2.75 9.18 12.29
C LEU A 123 1.34 9.21 11.71
N THR A 124 0.66 10.34 11.93
CA THR A 124 -0.64 10.67 11.35
C THR A 124 -0.65 12.13 10.93
N GLY A 125 -1.03 12.42 9.69
CA GLY A 125 -1.04 13.77 9.14
C GLY A 125 -2.20 13.92 8.17
N HIS A 126 -2.94 15.02 8.27
CA HIS A 126 -4.13 15.27 7.46
C HIS A 126 -3.95 16.57 6.66
N LEU A 127 -3.42 16.44 5.44
CA LEU A 127 -3.26 17.56 4.53
C LEU A 127 -4.47 17.65 3.59
N LYS A 128 -5.11 18.83 3.56
CA LYS A 128 -6.20 19.13 2.63
C LYS A 128 -5.90 20.39 1.83
N GLY A 129 -6.04 20.31 0.51
CA GLY A 129 -5.88 21.44 -0.40
C GLY A 129 -7.04 22.42 -0.29
N ASN A 130 -6.75 23.68 -0.55
CA ASN A 130 -7.76 24.72 -0.66
C ASN A 130 -8.71 24.45 -1.82
N ASN A 131 -10.00 24.68 -1.59
CA ASN A 131 -10.97 24.65 -2.68
C ASN A 131 -10.79 25.85 -3.59
N GLY A 132 -11.02 25.65 -4.88
CA GLY A 132 -11.14 26.72 -5.85
C GLY A 132 -12.35 27.60 -5.54
N GLY A 133 -12.19 28.91 -5.72
CA GLY A 133 -13.29 29.86 -5.55
C GLY A 133 -14.35 29.70 -6.63
N ASP A 134 -15.62 29.87 -6.29
CA ASP A 134 -16.68 29.94 -7.30
C ASP A 134 -16.47 31.16 -8.22
N GLY A 135 -16.92 31.02 -9.47
CA GLY A 135 -16.91 32.08 -10.45
C GLY A 135 -17.72 33.30 -9.98
N THR A 136 -17.27 34.47 -10.38
CA THR A 136 -17.91 35.76 -10.09
C THR A 136 -18.22 36.52 -11.38
N LEU A 137 -18.92 37.65 -11.30
CA LEU A 137 -19.17 38.50 -12.47
C LEU A 137 -17.87 39.00 -13.14
N GLY A 138 -16.77 39.14 -12.38
CA GLY A 138 -15.46 39.55 -12.89
C GLY A 138 -14.59 38.39 -13.41
N SER A 139 -14.93 37.15 -13.08
CA SER A 139 -14.26 35.93 -13.54
C SER A 139 -15.25 34.78 -13.49
N VAL A 140 -15.89 34.49 -14.62
CA VAL A 140 -17.07 33.60 -14.65
C VAL A 140 -16.74 32.13 -14.44
N ASN A 141 -15.51 31.69 -14.63
CA ASN A 141 -15.13 30.30 -14.38
C ASN A 141 -14.81 30.09 -12.91
N GLY A 142 -15.13 28.90 -12.39
CA GLY A 142 -14.65 28.47 -11.10
C GLY A 142 -13.14 28.27 -11.10
N GLY A 143 -12.50 28.59 -9.98
CA GLY A 143 -11.08 28.33 -9.77
C GLY A 143 -10.81 26.85 -9.55
N ASP A 144 -9.59 26.41 -9.83
CA ASP A 144 -9.17 25.04 -9.58
C ASP A 144 -8.95 24.79 -8.08
N GLY A 145 -9.22 23.57 -7.64
CA GLY A 145 -8.83 23.09 -6.32
C GLY A 145 -7.33 22.85 -6.25
N GLU A 146 -6.75 23.06 -5.07
CA GLU A 146 -5.33 22.86 -4.83
C GLU A 146 -4.97 21.36 -4.77
N SER A 147 -3.95 20.96 -5.52
CA SER A 147 -3.35 19.64 -5.41
C SER A 147 -2.48 19.51 -4.17
N VAL A 148 -2.42 18.32 -3.57
CA VAL A 148 -1.65 18.07 -2.35
C VAL A 148 -0.80 16.82 -2.44
N THR A 149 0.28 16.80 -1.67
CA THR A 149 1.27 15.73 -1.69
C THR A 149 1.77 15.40 -0.29
N GLY A 150 1.82 14.10 0.03
CA GLY A 150 2.40 13.56 1.25
C GLY A 150 1.59 13.89 2.50
N GLY A 151 0.64 13.05 2.92
CA GLY A 151 -0.19 13.36 4.09
C GLY A 151 0.59 13.41 5.41
N CYS A 152 1.64 12.58 5.55
CA CYS A 152 2.53 12.58 6.71
C CYS A 152 3.90 13.18 6.42
N ILE A 153 4.55 12.77 5.32
CA ILE A 153 5.90 13.22 4.96
C ILE A 153 5.96 13.64 3.50
N GLN A 154 6.59 14.78 3.24
CA GLN A 154 7.11 15.16 1.93
C GLN A 154 8.63 15.12 1.93
N ASN A 155 9.23 14.42 0.98
CA ASN A 155 10.66 14.44 0.70
C ASN A 155 10.93 15.12 -0.64
N GLU A 156 11.79 16.13 -0.66
CA GLU A 156 12.10 16.93 -1.84
C GLU A 156 13.33 16.45 -2.62
N GLU A 157 13.55 17.08 -3.77
CA GLU A 157 14.63 16.77 -4.69
C GLU A 157 15.98 16.77 -3.98
N HIS A 158 16.83 15.80 -4.34
CA HIS A 158 18.18 15.64 -3.78
C HIS A 158 18.24 15.34 -2.27
N CYS A 159 17.11 15.06 -1.61
CA CYS A 159 17.08 14.62 -0.23
C CYS A 159 17.01 13.09 -0.15
N GLU A 160 17.76 12.48 0.75
CA GLU A 160 17.64 11.06 1.09
C GLU A 160 16.80 10.93 2.36
N LEU A 161 15.67 10.23 2.27
CA LEU A 161 14.81 9.92 3.40
C LEU A 161 14.91 8.43 3.73
N THR A 162 15.43 8.12 4.92
CA THR A 162 15.36 6.76 5.49
C THR A 162 14.31 6.70 6.58
N VAL A 163 13.40 5.74 6.47
CA VAL A 163 12.35 5.48 7.46
C VAL A 163 12.48 4.06 7.99
N LEU A 164 12.60 3.91 9.32
CA LEU A 164 12.80 2.60 9.96
C LEU A 164 11.84 2.37 11.12
N ASN A 165 11.24 1.18 11.22
CA ASN A 165 10.41 0.79 12.36
C ASN A 165 9.27 1.80 12.68
N CYS A 166 8.72 2.45 11.66
CA CYS A 166 7.66 3.43 11.83
C CYS A 166 6.28 2.83 11.53
N PHE A 167 5.24 3.44 12.10
CA PHE A 167 3.85 3.13 11.78
C PHE A 167 3.12 4.35 11.23
N PHE A 168 2.88 4.38 9.92
CA PHE A 168 2.05 5.38 9.26
C PHE A 168 0.62 4.90 9.28
N THR A 169 -0.23 5.63 10.00
CA THR A 169 -1.63 5.26 10.09
C THR A 169 -2.55 6.46 9.97
N ALA A 170 -3.61 6.27 9.19
CA ALA A 170 -4.60 7.30 8.92
C ALA A 170 -4.00 8.61 8.37
N CYS A 171 -2.83 8.56 7.73
CA CYS A 171 -2.31 9.73 7.01
C CYS A 171 -3.23 10.01 5.79
N GLN A 172 -3.53 11.28 5.54
CA GLN A 172 -4.46 11.71 4.51
C GLN A 172 -3.86 12.85 3.67
N ALA A 173 -3.91 12.70 2.35
CA ALA A 173 -3.72 13.77 1.38
C ALA A 173 -5.03 13.94 0.59
N ILE A 174 -5.68 15.09 0.71
CA ILE A 174 -6.99 15.36 0.09
C ILE A 174 -6.90 16.60 -0.81
N GLY A 175 -7.09 16.43 -2.11
CA GLY A 175 -7.14 17.51 -3.08
C GLY A 175 -8.33 18.45 -2.84
N GLY A 176 -8.10 19.73 -3.09
CA GLY A 176 -9.14 20.76 -3.03
C GLY A 176 -10.21 20.55 -4.09
N TYR A 177 -11.44 20.94 -3.81
CA TYR A 177 -12.52 20.86 -4.80
C TYR A 177 -12.43 22.03 -5.78
N GLY A 178 -12.75 21.79 -7.05
CA GLY A 178 -12.92 22.84 -8.04
C GLY A 178 -14.13 23.72 -7.72
N GLY A 179 -13.99 25.02 -7.90
CA GLY A 179 -15.07 25.99 -7.77
C GLY A 179 -16.10 25.83 -8.89
N ASN A 180 -17.35 26.20 -8.65
CA ASN A 180 -18.37 26.18 -9.68
C ASN A 180 -18.25 27.39 -10.61
N GLY A 181 -18.74 27.27 -11.83
CA GLY A 181 -18.94 28.40 -12.72
C GLY A 181 -19.93 29.42 -12.15
N TYR A 182 -19.83 30.66 -12.60
CA TYR A 182 -20.72 31.74 -12.21
C TYR A 182 -22.13 31.52 -12.75
N THR A 183 -23.15 31.69 -11.90
CA THR A 183 -24.55 31.61 -12.30
C THR A 183 -25.21 32.98 -12.31
N ASN A 184 -25.74 33.40 -13.46
CA ASN A 184 -26.67 34.52 -13.55
C ASN A 184 -27.66 34.34 -14.71
N VAL A 185 -28.93 34.16 -14.35
CA VAL A 185 -30.01 33.88 -15.31
C VAL A 185 -30.23 35.04 -16.29
N LEU A 186 -29.88 36.26 -15.90
CA LEU A 186 -30.08 37.47 -16.71
C LEU A 186 -29.07 37.61 -17.86
N TYR A 187 -27.84 37.12 -17.67
CA TYR A 187 -26.74 37.34 -18.62
C TYR A 187 -26.25 36.07 -19.33
N GLY A 188 -26.57 34.87 -18.81
CA GLY A 188 -26.35 33.61 -19.53
C GLY A 188 -24.90 33.33 -19.94
N PHE A 189 -23.92 33.85 -19.17
CA PHE A 189 -22.52 33.67 -19.49
C PHE A 189 -22.11 32.20 -19.38
N VAL A 190 -21.56 31.64 -20.45
CA VAL A 190 -20.93 30.31 -20.44
C VAL A 190 -19.85 30.30 -19.36
N SER A 191 -20.03 29.45 -18.35
CA SER A 191 -19.13 29.39 -17.19
C SER A 191 -18.73 27.96 -16.88
N HIS A 192 -17.43 27.74 -16.76
CA HIS A 192 -16.86 26.41 -16.56
C HIS A 192 -16.65 26.16 -15.06
N GLY A 193 -16.85 24.93 -14.64
CA GLY A 193 -16.38 24.48 -13.33
C GLY A 193 -14.86 24.33 -13.33
N GLY A 194 -14.23 24.68 -12.21
CA GLY A 194 -12.81 24.46 -11.98
C GLY A 194 -12.48 22.98 -11.78
N LEU A 195 -11.23 22.62 -12.01
CA LEU A 195 -10.73 21.26 -11.81
C LEU A 195 -10.64 20.94 -10.32
N GLY A 196 -10.85 19.68 -9.96
CA GLY A 196 -10.47 19.18 -8.64
C GLY A 196 -8.95 19.00 -8.55
N GLY A 197 -8.36 19.34 -7.41
CA GLY A 197 -6.94 19.14 -7.14
C GLY A 197 -6.61 17.66 -6.98
N SER A 198 -5.44 17.21 -7.42
CA SER A 198 -5.00 15.82 -7.25
C SER A 198 -4.41 15.59 -5.85
N ALA A 199 -4.36 14.33 -5.42
CA ALA A 199 -3.66 13.92 -4.21
C ALA A 199 -2.71 12.76 -4.47
N CYS A 200 -1.49 12.85 -3.95
CA CYS A 200 -0.46 11.84 -4.15
C CYS A 200 0.30 11.57 -2.84
N GLY A 201 0.34 10.29 -2.43
CA GLY A 201 1.07 9.85 -1.25
C GLY A 201 0.30 10.12 0.03
N GLY A 202 -0.67 9.27 0.37
CA GLY A 202 -1.47 9.45 1.58
C GLY A 202 -0.61 9.51 2.84
N ALA A 203 0.48 8.74 2.90
CA ALA A 203 1.51 8.84 3.95
C ALA A 203 2.75 9.60 3.48
N ILE A 204 3.43 9.12 2.44
CA ILE A 204 4.71 9.69 1.99
C ILE A 204 4.60 10.09 0.52
N PHE A 205 5.01 11.31 0.22
CA PHE A 205 5.35 11.73 -1.13
C PHE A 205 6.86 11.96 -1.24
N ASN A 206 7.46 11.37 -2.27
CA ASN A 206 8.87 11.55 -2.58
C ASN A 206 9.02 12.19 -3.96
N ASN A 207 9.58 13.39 -3.98
CA ASN A 207 9.74 14.24 -5.15
C ASN A 207 11.22 14.35 -5.51
N GLY A 208 11.76 13.52 -6.40
CA GLY A 208 13.15 13.67 -6.86
C GLY A 208 14.25 13.25 -5.87
N GLY A 209 13.90 12.80 -4.66
CA GLY A 209 14.83 12.30 -3.63
C GLY A 209 14.97 10.78 -3.61
N ASP A 210 15.88 10.26 -2.78
CA ASP A 210 16.01 8.83 -2.51
C ASP A 210 15.13 8.44 -1.30
N LEU A 211 14.46 7.28 -1.39
CA LEU A 211 13.54 6.79 -0.36
C LEU A 211 13.90 5.36 0.06
N LEU A 212 14.26 5.21 1.33
CA LEU A 212 14.58 3.92 1.93
C LEU A 212 13.60 3.62 3.06
N LEU A 213 12.78 2.58 2.91
CA LEU A 213 11.79 2.14 3.88
C LEU A 213 12.17 0.77 4.43
N TYR A 214 12.26 0.65 5.74
CA TYR A 214 12.63 -0.58 6.43
C TYR A 214 11.67 -0.87 7.59
N HIS A 215 11.26 -2.13 7.72
CA HIS A 215 10.59 -2.66 8.92
C HIS A 215 9.33 -1.87 9.33
N SER A 216 8.72 -1.16 8.38
CA SER A 216 7.70 -0.15 8.65
C SER A 216 6.31 -0.63 8.20
N THR A 217 5.28 -0.11 8.85
CA THR A 217 3.89 -0.40 8.51
C THR A 217 3.18 0.84 7.99
N PHE A 218 2.46 0.67 6.90
CA PHE A 218 1.57 1.68 6.32
C PHE A 218 0.17 1.10 6.33
N ALA A 219 -0.69 1.59 7.22
CA ALA A 219 -2.07 1.09 7.31
C ALA A 219 -3.14 2.18 7.34
N ASN A 220 -4.19 1.99 6.56
CA ASN A 220 -5.33 2.90 6.47
C ASN A 220 -4.96 4.32 6.05
N ASN A 221 -3.92 4.48 5.23
CA ASN A 221 -3.56 5.78 4.65
C ASN A 221 -4.39 6.07 3.40
N PHE A 222 -4.63 7.34 3.12
CA PHE A 222 -5.61 7.79 2.14
C PHE A 222 -5.06 8.90 1.24
N SER A 223 -5.16 8.73 -0.08
CA SER A 223 -5.05 9.83 -1.05
C SER A 223 -6.38 10.03 -1.79
N ASP A 224 -6.91 11.26 -1.77
CA ASP A 224 -8.22 11.59 -2.37
C ASP A 224 -8.12 12.76 -3.33
N GLY A 225 -8.44 12.52 -4.60
CA GLY A 225 -8.61 13.58 -5.58
C GLY A 225 -9.84 14.43 -5.28
N GLY A 226 -9.69 15.74 -5.43
CA GLY A 226 -10.77 16.70 -5.27
C GLY A 226 -11.85 16.56 -6.34
N LYS A 227 -13.09 16.91 -6.03
CA LYS A 227 -14.18 16.91 -7.01
C LYS A 227 -14.04 18.09 -7.97
N GLY A 228 -14.40 17.91 -9.23
CA GLY A 228 -14.54 19.00 -10.19
C GLY A 228 -15.77 19.86 -9.90
N GLY A 229 -15.68 21.16 -10.19
CA GLY A 229 -16.78 22.11 -10.03
C GLY A 229 -17.83 22.00 -11.13
N ASN A 230 -19.04 22.50 -10.90
CA ASN A 230 -20.10 22.46 -11.92
C ASN A 230 -19.97 23.61 -12.92
N GLY A 231 -20.27 23.36 -14.20
CA GLY A 231 -20.43 24.40 -15.22
C GLY A 231 -21.88 24.87 -15.35
N TYR A 232 -22.09 26.04 -15.99
CA TYR A 232 -23.42 26.58 -16.26
C TYR A 232 -23.52 27.21 -17.66
N TYR A 233 -24.75 27.26 -18.18
CA TYR A 233 -25.10 27.93 -19.45
C TYR A 233 -24.28 27.43 -20.64
N GLY A 234 -24.24 26.12 -20.85
CA GLY A 234 -23.40 25.48 -21.86
C GLY A 234 -21.94 25.31 -21.44
N GLY A 235 -21.57 25.76 -20.25
CA GLY A 235 -20.22 25.60 -19.69
C GLY A 235 -19.96 24.17 -19.22
N ARG A 236 -18.71 23.74 -19.35
CA ARG A 236 -18.29 22.38 -18.99
C ARG A 236 -18.18 22.20 -17.49
N GLY A 237 -18.46 20.98 -17.02
CA GLY A 237 -18.09 20.57 -15.67
C GLY A 237 -16.57 20.38 -15.56
N GLY A 238 -15.99 20.72 -14.42
CA GLY A 238 -14.58 20.48 -14.14
C GLY A 238 -14.28 19.00 -13.97
N ASN A 239 -13.09 18.55 -14.33
CA ASN A 239 -12.68 17.17 -14.07
C ASN A 239 -12.37 16.98 -12.57
N GLY A 240 -12.61 15.77 -12.05
CA GLY A 240 -12.11 15.38 -10.74
C GLY A 240 -10.60 15.19 -10.76
N GLY A 241 -9.94 15.48 -9.64
CA GLY A 241 -8.52 15.26 -9.44
C GLY A 241 -8.19 13.77 -9.26
N ASP A 242 -6.96 13.38 -9.53
CA ASP A 242 -6.50 12.00 -9.39
C ASP A 242 -6.14 11.67 -7.93
N GLY A 243 -6.33 10.42 -7.53
CA GLY A 243 -5.79 9.85 -6.30
C GLY A 243 -4.67 8.86 -6.61
N MET A 244 -3.47 9.13 -6.10
CA MET A 244 -2.27 8.34 -6.38
C MET A 244 -1.60 7.90 -5.08
N GLY A 245 -1.15 6.65 -5.00
CA GLY A 245 -0.31 6.17 -3.89
C GLY A 245 -1.00 6.33 -2.53
N GLY A 246 -1.94 5.45 -2.20
CA GLY A 246 -2.70 5.57 -0.94
C GLY A 246 -1.80 5.58 0.29
N ALA A 247 -0.64 4.91 0.24
CA ALA A 247 0.42 5.09 1.22
C ALA A 247 1.58 5.92 0.66
N VAL A 248 2.26 5.41 -0.37
CA VAL A 248 3.50 5.99 -0.89
C VAL A 248 3.32 6.36 -2.34
N CYS A 249 3.74 7.57 -2.70
CA CYS A 249 3.72 8.05 -4.08
C CYS A 249 5.09 8.62 -4.42
N LEU A 250 5.68 8.09 -5.49
CA LEU A 250 6.90 8.61 -6.07
C LEU A 250 6.52 9.52 -7.24
N GLY A 251 6.98 10.77 -7.17
CA GLY A 251 6.81 11.78 -8.21
C GLY A 251 7.69 11.53 -9.44
N TYR A 252 8.04 12.58 -10.16
CA TYR A 252 8.83 12.49 -11.40
C TYR A 252 10.34 12.44 -11.14
N GLY A 253 11.09 11.73 -11.98
CA GLY A 253 12.57 11.77 -12.00
C GLY A 253 13.27 10.52 -11.47
N ASN A 254 14.60 10.46 -11.60
CA ASN A 254 15.41 9.32 -11.18
C ASN A 254 15.51 9.25 -9.65
N HIS A 255 14.87 8.26 -9.03
CA HIS A 255 14.97 7.97 -7.59
C HIS A 255 15.55 6.58 -7.35
N ASN A 256 16.24 6.38 -6.24
CA ASN A 256 16.36 5.06 -5.64
C ASN A 256 15.21 4.86 -4.64
N MET A 257 14.39 3.82 -4.85
CA MET A 257 13.43 3.37 -3.84
C MET A 257 13.79 1.97 -3.37
N LEU A 258 14.12 1.83 -2.10
CA LEU A 258 14.30 0.54 -1.46
C LEU A 258 13.25 0.35 -0.37
N VAL A 259 12.42 -0.68 -0.52
CA VAL A 259 11.37 -1.00 0.45
C VAL A 259 11.58 -2.43 0.89
N VAL A 260 12.03 -2.60 2.13
CA VAL A 260 12.40 -3.90 2.69
C VAL A 260 11.60 -4.16 3.93
N ASN A 261 11.07 -5.38 4.07
CA ASN A 261 10.41 -5.81 5.29
C ASN A 261 9.28 -4.87 5.72
N CYS A 262 8.48 -4.38 4.77
CA CYS A 262 7.40 -3.45 5.05
C CYS A 262 6.02 -4.08 4.83
N THR A 263 5.05 -3.65 5.62
CA THR A 263 3.65 -4.04 5.48
C THR A 263 2.81 -2.86 5.01
N PHE A 264 2.11 -3.01 3.88
CA PHE A 264 1.14 -2.06 3.33
C PHE A 264 -0.25 -2.69 3.38
N HIS A 265 -1.11 -2.19 4.27
CA HIS A 265 -2.40 -2.79 4.54
C HIS A 265 -3.55 -1.78 4.50
N ALA A 266 -4.61 -2.07 3.75
CA ALA A 266 -5.83 -1.25 3.77
C ALA A 266 -5.61 0.23 3.45
N ASN A 267 -4.59 0.57 2.66
CA ASN A 267 -4.41 1.93 2.14
C ASN A 267 -5.34 2.15 0.94
N THR A 268 -5.73 3.39 0.68
CA THR A 268 -6.68 3.70 -0.39
C THR A 268 -6.23 4.90 -1.22
N ALA A 269 -6.29 4.75 -2.54
CA ALA A 269 -6.20 5.85 -3.49
C ALA A 269 -7.58 6.07 -4.15
N SER A 270 -8.07 7.31 -4.14
CA SER A 270 -9.42 7.67 -4.56
C SER A 270 -9.39 8.83 -5.54
N GLY A 271 -9.98 8.66 -6.72
CA GLY A 271 -10.13 9.72 -7.72
C GLY A 271 -11.39 10.54 -7.47
N GLY A 272 -11.29 11.84 -7.68
CA GLY A 272 -12.40 12.77 -7.50
C GLY A 272 -13.50 12.60 -8.53
N PHE A 273 -14.74 12.91 -8.16
CA PHE A 273 -15.84 12.96 -9.14
C PHE A 273 -15.67 14.15 -10.09
N GLY A 274 -16.09 13.98 -11.34
CA GLY A 274 -16.30 15.10 -12.24
C GLY A 274 -17.41 16.03 -11.75
N GLY A 275 -17.41 17.26 -12.26
CA GLY A 275 -18.48 18.24 -12.07
C GLY A 275 -19.57 18.12 -13.13
N ASN A 276 -20.80 18.50 -12.80
CA ASN A 276 -21.89 18.50 -13.78
C ASN A 276 -21.68 19.60 -14.81
N ALA A 277 -22.09 19.35 -16.05
CA ALA A 277 -22.13 20.39 -17.07
C ALA A 277 -23.32 21.32 -16.90
N GLY A 278 -23.21 22.49 -17.52
CA GLY A 278 -24.31 23.43 -17.66
C GLY A 278 -25.19 23.11 -18.85
N ASP A 279 -26.50 23.07 -18.64
CA ASP A 279 -27.47 23.15 -19.74
C ASP A 279 -27.31 24.46 -20.51
N ALA A 280 -27.68 24.47 -21.78
CA ALA A 280 -27.67 25.68 -22.59
C ALA A 280 -28.60 26.76 -22.00
N TRP A 281 -28.25 28.04 -22.20
CA TRP A 281 -29.03 29.15 -21.64
C TRP A 281 -30.37 29.31 -22.35
N ILE A 282 -31.47 29.12 -21.62
CA ILE A 282 -32.84 29.05 -22.16
C ILE A 282 -33.29 30.28 -22.97
N ASN A 283 -32.72 31.46 -22.71
CA ASN A 283 -33.09 32.70 -23.39
C ASN A 283 -32.22 32.99 -24.63
N GLN A 284 -31.39 32.05 -25.08
CA GLN A 284 -30.58 32.22 -26.26
C GLN A 284 -31.45 32.18 -27.53
N ILE A 285 -31.32 33.20 -28.39
CA ILE A 285 -31.97 33.22 -29.70
C ILE A 285 -31.14 32.35 -30.65
N GLY A 286 -31.67 31.19 -31.01
CA GLY A 286 -31.02 30.22 -31.90
C GLY A 286 -30.45 29.00 -31.16
N ALA A 287 -29.83 28.10 -31.93
CA ALA A 287 -29.27 26.85 -31.43
C ALA A 287 -28.15 27.11 -30.41
N ALA A 288 -28.21 26.39 -29.28
CA ALA A 288 -27.21 26.49 -28.22
C ALA A 288 -26.91 25.11 -27.64
N ASN A 289 -25.63 24.78 -27.54
CA ASN A 289 -25.19 23.48 -27.05
C ASN A 289 -25.12 23.49 -25.51
N GLY A 290 -25.43 22.34 -24.91
CA GLY A 290 -25.08 22.11 -23.51
C GLY A 290 -23.59 21.81 -23.35
N GLY A 291 -23.06 21.99 -22.14
CA GLY A 291 -21.66 21.76 -21.84
C GLY A 291 -21.32 20.28 -21.73
N ASP A 292 -20.06 19.93 -21.88
CA ASP A 292 -19.56 18.58 -21.61
C ASP A 292 -19.44 18.33 -20.10
N GLY A 293 -19.81 17.14 -19.65
CA GLY A 293 -19.69 16.73 -18.26
C GLY A 293 -18.23 16.51 -17.86
N GLY A 294 -17.91 16.83 -16.61
CA GLY A 294 -16.56 16.63 -16.07
C GLY A 294 -16.20 15.15 -16.00
N GLN A 295 -14.96 14.82 -16.34
CA GLN A 295 -14.41 13.48 -16.19
C GLN A 295 -14.15 13.16 -14.71
N GLY A 296 -14.26 11.90 -14.32
CA GLY A 296 -13.80 11.43 -13.02
C GLY A 296 -12.28 11.28 -13.01
N GLY A 297 -11.66 11.57 -11.86
CA GLY A 297 -10.23 11.36 -11.66
C GLY A 297 -9.85 9.89 -11.51
N ASN A 298 -8.62 9.55 -11.88
CA ASN A 298 -8.07 8.21 -11.79
C ASN A 298 -7.75 7.84 -10.33
N ALA A 299 -7.73 6.53 -10.06
CA ALA A 299 -7.23 5.96 -8.81
C ALA A 299 -6.10 4.96 -9.13
N GLN A 300 -4.89 5.27 -8.65
CA GLN A 300 -3.67 4.58 -9.05
C GLN A 300 -2.81 4.22 -7.84
N GLY A 301 -2.46 2.95 -7.66
CA GLY A 301 -1.52 2.55 -6.60
C GLY A 301 -2.14 2.67 -5.21
N GLY A 302 -3.05 1.78 -4.84
CA GLY A 302 -3.69 1.86 -3.52
C GLY A 302 -2.68 1.77 -2.36
N ALA A 303 -1.58 1.04 -2.52
CA ALA A 303 -0.41 1.15 -1.62
C ALA A 303 0.67 2.06 -2.19
N VAL A 304 1.29 1.66 -3.30
CA VAL A 304 2.49 2.31 -3.84
C VAL A 304 2.25 2.74 -5.28
N HIS A 305 2.52 4.00 -5.57
CA HIS A 305 2.47 4.57 -6.91
C HIS A 305 3.88 4.97 -7.37
N PHE A 306 4.29 4.42 -8.50
CA PHE A 306 5.49 4.81 -9.24
C PHE A 306 5.06 5.62 -10.48
N GLY A 307 5.28 6.94 -10.43
CA GLY A 307 5.05 7.86 -11.54
C GLY A 307 6.01 7.66 -12.72
N PHE A 308 5.87 8.50 -13.75
CA PHE A 308 6.72 8.47 -14.94
C PHE A 308 8.19 8.71 -14.58
N GLU A 309 9.08 7.85 -15.12
CA GLU A 309 10.52 7.87 -14.86
C GLU A 309 10.90 7.69 -13.39
N SER A 310 9.96 7.34 -12.50
CA SER A 310 10.20 7.21 -11.06
C SER A 310 10.78 5.85 -10.65
N ALA A 311 10.64 4.85 -11.53
CA ALA A 311 11.20 3.53 -11.34
C ALA A 311 12.67 3.48 -11.79
N CYS A 312 13.30 2.33 -11.60
CA CYS A 312 14.74 2.23 -11.80
C CYS A 312 15.15 2.19 -13.28
N PRO A 313 16.13 3.01 -13.71
CA PRO A 313 16.66 2.98 -15.08
C PRO A 313 17.62 1.80 -15.36
N ALA A 314 18.10 1.10 -14.33
CA ALA A 314 19.08 0.02 -14.41
C ALA A 314 18.54 -1.32 -13.85
N PRO A 315 19.01 -2.48 -14.32
CA PRO A 315 18.53 -3.78 -13.85
C PRO A 315 18.98 -4.15 -12.41
N ASP A 316 19.83 -3.34 -11.76
CA ASP A 316 20.45 -3.59 -10.47
C ASP A 316 19.98 -2.67 -9.33
N CYS A 317 18.98 -1.81 -9.55
CA CYS A 317 18.41 -1.08 -8.42
C CYS A 317 17.78 -2.03 -7.40
N THR A 318 17.83 -1.56 -6.16
CA THR A 318 17.07 -2.14 -5.07
C THR A 318 15.60 -1.69 -5.20
N GLY A 319 14.65 -2.58 -4.91
CA GLY A 319 13.22 -2.35 -5.13
C GLY A 319 12.37 -2.78 -3.94
N VAL A 320 11.28 -3.50 -4.19
CA VAL A 320 10.38 -4.02 -3.16
C VAL A 320 10.80 -5.44 -2.79
N VAL A 321 11.35 -5.63 -1.60
CA VAL A 321 11.88 -6.91 -1.11
C VAL A 321 11.20 -7.26 0.20
N HIS A 322 10.79 -8.51 0.37
CA HIS A 322 10.24 -8.96 1.66
C HIS A 322 9.06 -8.13 2.14
N CYS A 323 8.18 -7.69 1.25
CA CYS A 323 7.05 -6.85 1.64
C CYS A 323 5.74 -7.64 1.66
N THR A 324 4.76 -7.12 2.38
CA THR A 324 3.38 -7.62 2.33
C THR A 324 2.43 -6.49 1.98
N ILE A 325 1.88 -6.53 0.77
CA ILE A 325 0.98 -5.52 0.19
C ILE A 325 -0.39 -6.16 0.02
N ASN A 326 -1.27 -5.91 1.00
CA ASN A 326 -2.54 -6.63 1.14
C ASN A 326 -3.73 -5.71 1.41
N LYS A 327 -4.89 -6.01 0.81
CA LYS A 327 -6.16 -5.30 1.02
C LYS A 327 -6.12 -3.79 0.75
N ASN A 328 -5.18 -3.32 -0.07
CA ASN A 328 -5.18 -1.93 -0.51
C ASN A 328 -6.24 -1.73 -1.61
N GLU A 329 -6.80 -0.53 -1.66
CA GLU A 329 -8.00 -0.22 -2.42
C GLU A 329 -7.76 0.94 -3.40
N ILE A 330 -8.38 0.84 -4.58
CA ILE A 330 -8.49 1.94 -5.54
C ILE A 330 -9.96 2.27 -5.83
N ARG A 331 -10.30 3.57 -5.78
CA ARG A 331 -11.67 4.08 -6.00
C ARG A 331 -11.68 5.12 -7.11
N PRO A 332 -11.90 4.76 -8.38
CA PRO A 332 -11.90 5.73 -9.46
C PRO A 332 -13.08 6.71 -9.35
N GLY A 333 -12.85 7.95 -9.76
CA GLY A 333 -13.87 8.97 -9.85
C GLY A 333 -14.91 8.65 -10.92
N THR A 334 -16.17 8.97 -10.65
CA THR A 334 -17.24 8.89 -11.65
C THR A 334 -17.33 10.18 -12.47
N GLY A 335 -17.40 10.05 -13.79
CA GLY A 335 -17.70 11.15 -14.70
C GLY A 335 -19.15 11.60 -14.60
N LYS A 336 -19.45 12.82 -15.05
CA LYS A 336 -20.80 13.40 -14.96
C LYS A 336 -21.47 13.56 -16.32
N PRO A 337 -22.81 13.58 -16.39
CA PRO A 337 -23.51 13.80 -17.65
C PRO A 337 -23.21 15.18 -18.25
N GLY A 338 -23.30 15.27 -19.58
CA GLY A 338 -23.30 16.55 -20.28
C GLY A 338 -24.65 17.26 -20.18
N GLY A 339 -24.63 18.57 -20.42
CA GLY A 339 -25.78 19.45 -20.34
C GLY A 339 -26.64 19.36 -21.60
N VAL A 340 -27.92 19.68 -21.47
CA VAL A 340 -28.90 19.65 -22.55
C VAL A 340 -28.75 20.89 -23.44
N GLY A 341 -28.72 20.69 -24.76
CA GLY A 341 -28.80 21.76 -25.76
C GLY A 341 -30.24 22.22 -26.02
N ILE A 342 -30.42 23.43 -26.56
CA ILE A 342 -31.73 23.98 -26.92
C ILE A 342 -31.77 24.45 -28.38
N ASN A 343 -32.97 24.60 -28.94
CA ASN A 343 -33.22 25.14 -30.29
C ASN A 343 -32.45 24.41 -31.40
N GLY A 344 -32.31 23.08 -31.29
CA GLY A 344 -31.52 22.27 -32.22
C GLY A 344 -30.03 22.20 -31.90
N GLY A 345 -29.59 22.79 -30.79
CA GLY A 345 -28.25 22.61 -30.25
C GLY A 345 -28.04 21.21 -29.67
N LEU A 346 -26.79 20.77 -29.66
CA LEU A 346 -26.38 19.45 -29.22
C LEU A 346 -26.36 19.35 -27.69
N THR A 347 -26.73 18.18 -27.18
CA THR A 347 -26.44 17.79 -25.79
C THR A 347 -24.94 17.52 -25.67
N GLY A 348 -24.30 18.06 -24.63
CA GLY A 348 -22.88 17.85 -24.40
C GLY A 348 -22.56 16.39 -24.08
N ALA A 349 -21.31 16.00 -24.30
CA ALA A 349 -20.89 14.64 -23.99
C ALA A 349 -20.85 14.41 -22.47
N GLY A 350 -21.15 13.18 -22.03
CA GLY A 350 -20.88 12.77 -20.66
C GLY A 350 -19.37 12.62 -20.42
N GLY A 351 -18.91 13.03 -19.25
CA GLY A 351 -17.55 12.79 -18.79
C GLY A 351 -17.29 11.29 -18.61
N LEU A 352 -16.08 10.88 -19.00
CA LEU A 352 -15.60 9.52 -18.76
C LEU A 352 -15.35 9.29 -17.27
N ASN A 353 -15.48 8.05 -16.83
CA ASN A 353 -15.04 7.67 -15.49
C ASN A 353 -13.51 7.58 -15.44
N GLY A 354 -12.96 7.78 -14.25
CA GLY A 354 -11.55 7.58 -13.99
C GLY A 354 -11.15 6.11 -14.10
N ARG A 355 -9.85 5.89 -14.32
CA ARG A 355 -9.25 4.55 -14.39
C ARG A 355 -8.96 4.01 -13.00
N ALA A 356 -9.01 2.69 -12.86
CA ALA A 356 -8.64 1.98 -11.65
C ALA A 356 -7.44 1.07 -11.97
N GLU A 357 -6.26 1.46 -11.51
CA GLU A 357 -5.00 0.83 -11.92
C GLU A 357 -4.12 0.50 -10.70
N GLY A 358 -3.83 -0.78 -10.48
CA GLY A 358 -2.86 -1.22 -9.45
C GLY A 358 -3.31 -0.94 -8.02
N GLY A 359 -4.27 -1.69 -7.49
CA GLY A 359 -4.69 -1.55 -6.08
C GLY A 359 -3.57 -1.78 -5.06
N GLY A 360 -2.63 -2.69 -5.35
CA GLY A 360 -1.37 -2.80 -4.61
C GLY A 360 -0.32 -1.81 -5.14
N ILE A 361 0.30 -2.17 -6.26
CA ILE A 361 1.36 -1.39 -6.91
C ILE A 361 0.86 -0.86 -8.25
N TYR A 362 1.04 0.43 -8.48
CA TYR A 362 0.95 1.04 -9.80
C TYR A 362 2.34 1.41 -10.30
N HIS A 363 2.69 0.96 -11.49
CA HIS A 363 3.86 1.41 -12.22
C HIS A 363 3.46 2.02 -13.56
N TYR A 364 3.89 3.26 -13.79
CA TYR A 364 3.64 3.95 -15.04
C TYR A 364 4.26 3.18 -16.23
N PRO A 365 3.58 3.08 -17.40
CA PRO A 365 4.11 2.36 -18.55
C PRO A 365 5.30 3.08 -19.22
N ASP A 366 6.49 2.85 -18.71
CA ASP A 366 7.76 3.32 -19.29
C ASP A 366 8.78 2.15 -19.37
N PRO A 367 9.98 2.34 -19.94
CA PRO A 367 10.94 1.24 -20.14
C PRO A 367 11.63 0.78 -18.86
N ARG A 368 11.40 1.47 -17.73
CA ARG A 368 11.95 1.12 -16.42
C ARG A 368 11.12 0.01 -15.80
N HIS A 369 11.62 -0.58 -14.74
CA HIS A 369 10.94 -1.66 -14.03
C HIS A 369 11.04 -1.47 -12.53
N VAL A 370 10.05 -1.99 -11.79
CA VAL A 370 10.09 -2.08 -10.33
C VAL A 370 10.67 -3.44 -9.96
N PRO A 371 11.87 -3.54 -9.36
CA PRO A 371 12.40 -4.81 -8.87
C PRO A 371 11.52 -5.33 -7.74
N VAL A 372 11.11 -6.61 -7.81
CA VAL A 372 10.29 -7.24 -6.76
C VAL A 372 10.85 -8.61 -6.41
N GLN A 373 11.08 -8.86 -5.12
CA GLN A 373 11.57 -10.15 -4.63
C GLN A 373 10.89 -10.57 -3.33
N ASN A 374 10.58 -11.87 -3.22
CA ASN A 374 10.12 -12.49 -1.99
C ASN A 374 9.00 -11.68 -1.30
N THR A 375 8.09 -11.15 -2.10
CA THR A 375 7.06 -10.18 -1.69
C THR A 375 5.67 -10.71 -1.99
N ILE A 376 4.73 -10.46 -1.07
CA ILE A 376 3.30 -10.73 -1.26
C ILE A 376 2.64 -9.47 -1.81
N VAL A 377 1.94 -9.59 -2.94
CA VAL A 377 0.99 -8.58 -3.45
C VAL A 377 -0.32 -9.30 -3.77
N ALA A 378 -1.24 -9.34 -2.81
CA ALA A 378 -2.47 -10.13 -2.94
C ALA A 378 -3.62 -9.57 -2.13
N GLY A 379 -4.85 -9.79 -2.62
CA GLY A 379 -6.09 -9.38 -1.95
C GLY A 379 -6.35 -7.87 -2.02
N ASN A 380 -5.60 -7.14 -2.85
CA ASN A 380 -5.90 -5.75 -3.18
C ASN A 380 -7.11 -5.71 -4.13
N PHE A 381 -7.81 -4.59 -4.22
CA PHE A 381 -9.09 -4.54 -4.95
C PHE A 381 -9.46 -3.12 -5.42
N ALA A 382 -10.47 -3.05 -6.28
CA ALA A 382 -11.10 -1.79 -6.70
C ALA A 382 -12.56 -1.74 -6.29
N THR A 383 -13.03 -0.56 -5.86
CA THR A 383 -14.45 -0.31 -5.57
C THR A 383 -14.95 0.81 -6.45
N PHE A 384 -16.05 0.59 -7.17
CA PHE A 384 -16.69 1.57 -8.05
C PHE A 384 -18.21 1.39 -8.07
N THR A 385 -18.94 2.49 -8.29
CA THR A 385 -20.42 2.54 -8.18
C THR A 385 -21.14 2.54 -9.53
N PHE A 386 -20.43 2.28 -10.64
CA PHE A 386 -20.96 2.37 -12.00
C PHE A 386 -20.79 1.05 -12.78
N THR A 387 -21.63 0.83 -13.80
CA THR A 387 -21.74 -0.45 -14.53
C THR A 387 -20.44 -0.83 -15.25
N LEU A 388 -20.01 -2.09 -15.08
CA LEU A 388 -18.89 -2.73 -15.81
C LEU A 388 -19.09 -2.56 -17.33
N GLY A 389 -18.17 -1.85 -17.99
CA GLY A 389 -18.24 -1.55 -19.42
C GLY A 389 -17.63 -0.20 -19.81
N ASN A 390 -17.42 0.68 -18.84
CA ASN A 390 -16.74 1.97 -19.02
C ASN A 390 -15.57 2.15 -18.04
N ILE A 391 -15.01 1.03 -17.54
CA ILE A 391 -13.81 1.00 -16.70
C ILE A 391 -12.64 0.42 -17.49
N ASP A 392 -11.56 1.17 -17.57
CA ASP A 392 -10.22 0.60 -17.69
C ASP A 392 -9.82 0.10 -16.28
N TYR A 393 -10.43 -1.01 -15.84
CA TYR A 393 -9.98 -1.71 -14.63
C TYR A 393 -8.79 -2.60 -14.99
N ARG A 394 -7.63 -2.26 -14.45
CA ARG A 394 -6.35 -2.83 -14.86
C ARG A 394 -5.51 -3.22 -13.64
N GLY A 395 -5.63 -4.48 -13.23
CA GLY A 395 -4.84 -5.10 -12.16
C GLY A 395 -5.20 -4.64 -10.74
N PRO A 396 -5.92 -5.43 -9.94
CA PRO A 396 -6.12 -5.09 -8.53
C PRO A 396 -4.83 -5.18 -7.72
N ASP A 397 -3.92 -6.10 -8.04
CA ASP A 397 -2.68 -6.28 -7.28
C ASP A 397 -1.54 -5.43 -7.86
N VAL A 398 -1.23 -5.56 -9.15
CA VAL A 398 -0.16 -4.81 -9.80
C VAL A 398 -0.61 -4.33 -11.17
N PHE A 399 -0.34 -3.06 -11.48
CA PHE A 399 -0.41 -2.51 -12.83
C PHE A 399 0.99 -2.12 -13.32
N GLY A 400 1.29 -2.40 -14.59
CA GLY A 400 2.55 -2.05 -15.22
C GLY A 400 3.57 -3.19 -15.26
N SER A 401 4.81 -2.85 -15.61
CA SER A 401 5.94 -3.78 -15.70
C SER A 401 6.71 -3.85 -14.37
N VAL A 402 7.03 -5.07 -13.94
CA VAL A 402 7.96 -5.33 -12.83
C VAL A 402 9.21 -6.05 -13.33
N ALA A 403 10.27 -6.07 -12.53
CA ALA A 403 11.42 -6.93 -12.71
C ALA A 403 11.44 -7.93 -11.56
N SER A 404 10.85 -9.10 -11.76
CA SER A 404 10.84 -10.13 -10.71
C SER A 404 12.25 -10.69 -10.50
N ALA A 405 12.68 -10.73 -9.24
CA ALA A 405 13.86 -11.47 -8.78
C ALA A 405 13.48 -12.80 -8.09
N GLY A 406 12.23 -13.26 -8.28
CA GLY A 406 11.72 -14.55 -7.84
C GLY A 406 11.03 -14.54 -6.48
N TYR A 407 10.39 -15.67 -6.18
CA TYR A 407 9.73 -15.95 -4.90
C TYR A 407 8.57 -15.01 -4.55
N ASN A 408 7.94 -14.37 -5.53
CA ASN A 408 6.82 -13.47 -5.25
C ASN A 408 5.50 -14.23 -5.17
N PHE A 409 4.56 -13.71 -4.39
CA PHE A 409 3.18 -14.23 -4.31
C PHE A 409 2.19 -13.17 -4.77
N ILE A 410 1.67 -13.34 -5.98
CA ILE A 410 0.76 -12.41 -6.64
C ILE A 410 -0.63 -13.01 -6.67
N GLY A 411 -1.58 -12.38 -5.97
CA GLY A 411 -2.96 -12.85 -5.86
C GLY A 411 -3.62 -12.95 -7.24
N ILE A 412 -3.49 -11.91 -8.05
CA ILE A 412 -4.03 -11.79 -9.40
C ILE A 412 -2.97 -11.18 -10.31
N LYS A 413 -2.47 -11.99 -11.26
CA LYS A 413 -1.73 -11.50 -12.43
C LYS A 413 -2.69 -11.45 -13.62
N ASP A 414 -2.97 -10.25 -14.12
CA ASP A 414 -3.80 -10.04 -15.30
C ASP A 414 -2.98 -9.56 -16.51
N ALA A 415 -3.66 -9.16 -17.59
CA ALA A 415 -3.02 -8.74 -18.83
C ALA A 415 -2.26 -7.40 -18.73
N TYR A 416 -2.46 -6.64 -17.65
CA TYR A 416 -1.85 -5.33 -17.43
C TYR A 416 -0.66 -5.38 -16.47
N SER A 417 -0.34 -6.57 -15.95
CA SER A 417 0.83 -6.83 -15.12
C SER A 417 1.82 -7.74 -15.86
N SER A 418 3.06 -7.30 -16.03
CA SER A 418 4.09 -8.01 -16.79
C SER A 418 5.44 -8.09 -16.05
N GLY A 419 6.34 -8.95 -16.52
CA GLY A 419 7.69 -9.09 -15.95
C GLY A 419 7.87 -10.12 -14.83
N TRP A 420 6.80 -10.89 -14.53
CA TRP A 420 6.86 -12.09 -13.68
C TRP A 420 7.40 -13.29 -14.49
N SER A 421 8.72 -13.36 -14.66
CA SER A 421 9.40 -14.41 -15.42
C SER A 421 10.49 -15.13 -14.62
N ALA A 422 10.64 -14.82 -13.33
CA ALA A 422 11.67 -15.41 -12.49
C ALA A 422 11.22 -16.75 -11.89
N VAL A 423 12.19 -17.50 -11.39
CA VAL A 423 11.98 -18.81 -10.77
C VAL A 423 11.09 -18.66 -9.53
N LEU A 424 10.05 -19.51 -9.44
CA LEU A 424 9.20 -19.71 -8.26
C LEU A 424 8.33 -18.50 -7.85
N ASP A 425 7.93 -17.65 -8.80
CA ASP A 425 6.79 -16.75 -8.58
C ASP A 425 5.46 -17.54 -8.58
N PHE A 426 4.64 -17.31 -7.56
CA PHE A 426 3.25 -17.77 -7.50
C PHE A 426 2.36 -16.67 -8.07
N THR A 427 1.59 -16.97 -9.12
CA THR A 427 0.69 -16.00 -9.74
C THR A 427 -0.70 -16.60 -9.90
N GLY A 428 -1.71 -15.94 -9.34
CA GLY A 428 -3.11 -16.26 -9.58
C GLY A 428 -3.65 -15.55 -10.82
N SER A 429 -4.95 -15.71 -11.05
CA SER A 429 -5.66 -15.09 -12.18
C SER A 429 -6.94 -14.44 -11.72
N THR A 430 -7.59 -13.64 -12.58
CA THR A 430 -8.90 -13.05 -12.27
C THR A 430 -9.99 -14.11 -12.06
N LEU A 431 -9.87 -15.29 -12.69
CA LEU A 431 -10.81 -16.41 -12.53
C LEU A 431 -10.52 -17.27 -11.30
N LEU A 432 -9.25 -17.38 -10.92
CA LEU A 432 -8.77 -18.14 -9.76
C LEU A 432 -7.71 -17.31 -9.03
N PRO A 433 -8.12 -16.31 -8.21
CA PRO A 433 -7.20 -15.56 -7.38
C PRO A 433 -6.52 -16.47 -6.36
N LEU A 434 -5.24 -16.23 -6.08
CA LEU A 434 -4.53 -16.90 -4.99
C LEU A 434 -4.71 -16.12 -3.68
N ASP A 435 -4.88 -16.86 -2.58
CA ASP A 435 -4.94 -16.31 -1.23
C ASP A 435 -3.67 -16.69 -0.45
N PRO A 436 -2.90 -15.71 0.06
CA PRO A 436 -1.74 -15.99 0.89
C PRO A 436 -2.11 -16.51 2.30
N LEU A 437 -3.39 -16.56 2.67
CA LEU A 437 -3.88 -17.02 3.99
C LEU A 437 -3.17 -16.29 5.14
N LEU A 438 -3.30 -14.97 5.16
CA LEU A 438 -2.72 -14.11 6.19
C LEU A 438 -3.70 -13.86 7.34
N GLY A 439 -3.15 -13.75 8.55
CA GLY A 439 -3.87 -13.29 9.74
C GLY A 439 -4.22 -11.80 9.69
N PRO A 440 -4.90 -11.27 10.73
CA PRO A 440 -5.19 -9.85 10.82
C PRO A 440 -3.90 -9.01 11.02
N LEU A 441 -3.97 -7.72 10.70
CA LEU A 441 -2.90 -6.78 11.04
C LEU A 441 -2.86 -6.63 12.56
N GLN A 442 -1.80 -7.12 13.19
CA GLN A 442 -1.67 -7.12 14.65
C GLN A 442 -0.20 -7.14 15.08
N ASN A 443 0.04 -7.05 16.38
CA ASN A 443 1.38 -7.21 16.94
C ASN A 443 1.74 -8.72 16.95
N ASN A 444 2.71 -9.11 16.12
CA ASN A 444 3.25 -10.48 16.08
C ASN A 444 4.65 -10.60 16.70
N GLY A 445 5.04 -9.66 17.59
CA GLY A 445 6.26 -9.75 18.40
C GLY A 445 7.32 -8.66 18.17
N GLY A 446 7.06 -7.69 17.31
CA GLY A 446 8.00 -6.59 17.00
C GLY A 446 7.47 -5.20 17.33
N GLU A 447 8.22 -4.17 16.90
CA GLU A 447 7.86 -2.77 17.10
C GLU A 447 6.71 -2.32 16.21
N THR A 448 6.59 -2.87 14.99
CA THR A 448 5.52 -2.55 14.04
C THR A 448 4.56 -3.72 13.85
N LEU A 449 3.34 -3.44 13.41
CA LEU A 449 2.32 -4.46 13.18
C LEU A 449 2.60 -5.22 11.88
N THR A 450 2.27 -6.51 11.85
CA THR A 450 2.46 -7.35 10.65
C THR A 450 1.24 -8.22 10.39
N LEU A 451 1.23 -8.87 9.22
CA LEU A 451 0.25 -9.88 8.83
C LEU A 451 0.96 -11.25 8.85
N ALA A 452 0.79 -12.01 9.94
CA ALA A 452 1.41 -13.31 10.04
C ALA A 452 0.75 -14.34 9.10
N PRO A 453 1.51 -15.16 8.35
CA PRO A 453 0.94 -16.30 7.65
C PRO A 453 0.23 -17.25 8.61
N LEU A 454 -0.98 -17.69 8.23
CA LEU A 454 -1.75 -18.67 8.99
C LEU A 454 -1.26 -20.10 8.72
N SER A 455 -1.69 -21.07 9.53
CA SER A 455 -1.48 -22.49 9.24
C SER A 455 -1.98 -22.81 7.83
N CYS A 456 -1.23 -23.64 7.09
CA CYS A 456 -1.46 -23.98 5.69
C CYS A 456 -1.23 -22.86 4.67
N SER A 457 -0.71 -21.70 5.11
CA SER A 457 -0.40 -20.64 4.16
C SER A 457 0.57 -21.12 3.08
N PRO A 458 0.27 -20.85 1.79
CA PRO A 458 1.14 -21.24 0.68
C PRO A 458 2.42 -20.40 0.62
N VAL A 459 2.59 -19.39 1.48
CA VAL A 459 3.81 -18.56 1.52
C VAL A 459 4.85 -19.08 2.53
N ILE A 460 4.49 -20.07 3.35
CA ILE A 460 5.38 -20.61 4.39
C ILE A 460 6.52 -21.43 3.77
N ASP A 461 7.76 -21.10 4.12
CA ASP A 461 9.01 -21.70 3.63
C ASP A 461 9.13 -21.76 2.10
N LYS A 462 8.45 -20.86 1.39
CA LYS A 462 8.43 -20.81 -0.09
C LYS A 462 9.31 -19.70 -0.68
N GLY A 463 9.99 -18.98 0.18
CA GLY A 463 10.70 -17.76 -0.10
C GLY A 463 12.22 -17.91 -0.19
N SER A 464 12.87 -16.76 -0.30
CA SER A 464 14.32 -16.64 -0.18
C SER A 464 14.75 -15.40 0.62
N VAL A 465 15.88 -15.53 1.31
CA VAL A 465 16.52 -14.50 2.12
C VAL A 465 16.90 -13.25 1.32
N GLY A 466 17.07 -13.31 0.00
CA GLY A 466 17.23 -12.11 -0.83
C GLY A 466 18.35 -11.14 -0.42
N GLY A 467 19.31 -11.58 0.41
CA GLY A 467 20.36 -10.73 1.00
C GLY A 467 20.00 -10.02 2.32
N PHE A 468 18.79 -10.20 2.84
CA PHE A 468 18.31 -9.63 4.10
C PHE A 468 17.96 -10.73 5.12
N ASN A 469 18.82 -10.89 6.12
CA ASN A 469 18.74 -11.99 7.09
C ASN A 469 17.80 -11.71 8.28
N LEU A 470 17.09 -10.59 8.26
CA LEU A 470 16.12 -10.19 9.27
C LEU A 470 14.79 -9.90 8.60
N ASP A 471 13.69 -10.17 9.29
CA ASP A 471 12.32 -9.83 8.86
C ASP A 471 11.86 -8.46 9.42
N GLN A 472 10.58 -8.10 9.23
CA GLN A 472 10.01 -6.84 9.71
C GLN A 472 10.10 -6.64 11.23
N ILE A 473 10.10 -7.72 12.00
CA ILE A 473 10.17 -7.64 13.47
C ILE A 473 11.58 -7.90 13.99
N LEU A 474 12.58 -7.81 13.10
CA LEU A 474 14.01 -8.01 13.39
C LEU A 474 14.33 -9.42 13.90
N GLN A 475 13.52 -10.42 13.52
CA GLN A 475 13.81 -11.82 13.75
C GLN A 475 14.57 -12.42 12.58
N ILE A 476 15.31 -13.52 12.83
CA ILE A 476 16.20 -14.12 11.83
C ILE A 476 15.42 -14.76 10.68
N ARG A 477 16.02 -14.74 9.49
CA ARG A 477 15.63 -15.43 8.26
C ARG A 477 16.85 -16.08 7.60
N PRO A 478 16.75 -17.29 7.01
CA PRO A 478 15.58 -18.18 6.97
C PRO A 478 15.37 -18.96 8.26
N VAL A 479 14.11 -19.30 8.55
CA VAL A 479 13.71 -20.28 9.57
C VAL A 479 12.78 -21.28 8.91
N GLY A 480 13.37 -22.36 8.39
CA GLY A 480 12.60 -23.46 7.83
C GLY A 480 11.82 -24.20 8.91
N ILE A 481 10.50 -23.99 8.96
CA ILE A 481 9.64 -24.59 9.98
C ILE A 481 9.03 -25.91 9.51
N THR A 482 8.84 -26.13 8.22
CA THR A 482 8.26 -27.35 7.62
C THR A 482 9.26 -28.49 7.38
N ALA A 483 8.77 -29.73 7.45
CA ALA A 483 9.56 -30.95 7.25
C ALA A 483 9.79 -31.30 5.75
N ALA A 484 9.25 -30.52 4.82
CA ALA A 484 9.35 -30.74 3.39
C ALA A 484 10.65 -30.16 2.81
N PRO A 485 11.18 -30.64 1.66
CA PRO A 485 12.26 -29.95 0.99
C PRO A 485 11.81 -28.54 0.63
N TYR A 486 12.49 -27.53 1.17
CA TYR A 486 12.23 -26.12 0.87
C TYR A 486 12.35 -25.87 -0.63
N LEU A 487 11.45 -25.06 -1.20
CA LEU A 487 11.55 -24.68 -2.62
C LEU A 487 12.78 -23.78 -2.89
N ALA A 488 13.28 -23.11 -1.84
CA ALA A 488 14.57 -22.42 -1.82
C ALA A 488 15.30 -22.59 -0.48
N ASP A 489 15.46 -21.54 0.33
CA ASP A 489 16.26 -21.56 1.57
C ASP A 489 15.44 -21.77 2.85
N GLY A 490 14.12 -21.88 2.72
CA GLY A 490 13.19 -22.03 3.84
C GLY A 490 12.70 -20.71 4.41
N SER A 491 12.95 -19.57 3.74
CA SER A 491 12.30 -18.31 4.12
C SER A 491 10.81 -18.33 3.82
N ASP A 492 10.01 -17.56 4.54
CA ASP A 492 8.65 -17.20 4.15
C ASP A 492 8.66 -16.12 3.06
N ILE A 493 7.66 -16.16 2.17
CA ILE A 493 7.39 -15.02 1.26
C ILE A 493 6.68 -13.93 2.04
N GLY A 494 7.18 -12.69 1.97
CA GLY A 494 6.57 -11.53 2.63
C GLY A 494 7.41 -10.94 3.77
N ALA A 495 6.77 -10.06 4.55
CA ALA A 495 7.43 -9.21 5.54
C ALA A 495 7.74 -9.88 6.87
N LEU A 496 7.03 -10.95 7.20
CA LEU A 496 7.25 -11.71 8.43
C LEU A 496 7.85 -13.07 8.12
N GLU A 497 8.82 -13.50 8.94
CA GLU A 497 9.37 -14.84 8.98
C GLU A 497 8.85 -15.57 10.23
N LEU A 498 8.06 -16.61 10.05
CA LEU A 498 7.56 -17.41 11.17
C LEU A 498 8.69 -18.17 11.85
N GLN A 499 8.92 -17.86 13.13
CA GLN A 499 9.96 -18.56 13.91
C GLN A 499 9.53 -19.96 14.36
N THR A 500 8.23 -20.22 14.38
CA THR A 500 7.64 -21.51 14.73
C THR A 500 6.36 -21.71 13.96
N PHE A 501 5.97 -22.97 13.75
CA PHE A 501 4.70 -23.28 13.12
C PHE A 501 3.50 -22.63 13.83
N PRO A 502 2.56 -22.03 13.07
CA PRO A 502 1.38 -21.43 13.67
C PRO A 502 0.59 -22.50 14.44
N THR A 503 0.38 -22.25 15.74
CA THR A 503 -0.19 -23.22 16.69
C THR A 503 -1.72 -23.31 16.63
N THR A 504 -2.38 -22.51 15.78
CA THR A 504 -3.82 -22.56 15.53
C THR A 504 -4.21 -23.77 14.70
N ALA A 505 -4.17 -24.96 15.30
CA ALA A 505 -4.72 -26.16 14.68
C ALA A 505 -6.24 -26.01 14.47
N PRO A 506 -6.78 -26.47 13.32
CA PRO A 506 -8.23 -26.46 13.08
C PRO A 506 -8.97 -27.30 14.13
N ALA A 507 -10.18 -26.84 14.48
CA ALA A 507 -11.10 -27.65 15.25
C ALA A 507 -11.58 -28.85 14.41
N LEU A 508 -11.29 -30.06 14.88
CA LEU A 508 -11.85 -31.30 14.34
C LEU A 508 -13.20 -31.58 15.02
N VAL A 509 -14.29 -31.53 14.25
CA VAL A 509 -15.65 -31.81 14.74
C VAL A 509 -16.04 -33.22 14.36
N ILE A 510 -16.45 -34.03 15.34
CA ILE A 510 -16.91 -35.40 15.13
C ILE A 510 -18.36 -35.49 15.59
N THR A 511 -19.27 -35.79 14.68
CA THR A 511 -20.70 -35.93 14.97
C THR A 511 -21.15 -37.35 14.69
N LEU A 512 -21.88 -37.93 15.65
CA LEU A 512 -22.53 -39.23 15.49
C LEU A 512 -23.90 -39.07 14.85
N SER A 513 -24.19 -39.89 13.85
CA SER A 513 -25.52 -40.13 13.28
C SER A 513 -25.81 -41.62 13.34
N VAL A 514 -27.08 -42.03 13.19
CA VAL A 514 -27.61 -43.36 13.52
C VAL A 514 -26.66 -44.53 13.16
N ASN A 515 -26.07 -44.52 11.97
CA ASN A 515 -25.09 -45.52 11.53
C ASN A 515 -23.85 -44.92 10.85
N GLN A 516 -23.53 -43.66 11.16
CA GLN A 516 -22.45 -42.92 10.51
C GLN A 516 -21.71 -42.02 11.48
N VAL A 517 -20.41 -41.90 11.31
CA VAL A 517 -19.61 -40.83 11.94
C VAL A 517 -19.31 -39.80 10.87
N ILE A 518 -19.67 -38.55 11.11
CA ILE A 518 -19.34 -37.43 10.24
C ILE A 518 -18.21 -36.66 10.91
N ILE A 519 -17.05 -36.65 10.27
CA ILE A 519 -15.84 -35.99 10.73
C ILE A 519 -15.62 -34.77 9.83
N ARG A 520 -15.48 -33.59 10.43
CA ARG A 520 -15.43 -32.32 9.70
C ARG A 520 -14.37 -31.36 10.23
N TRP A 521 -13.77 -30.60 9.33
CA TRP A 521 -12.85 -29.50 9.64
C TRP A 521 -12.94 -28.40 8.57
N PRO A 522 -12.52 -27.15 8.83
CA PRO A 522 -12.65 -26.07 7.85
C PRO A 522 -11.75 -26.30 6.63
N VAL A 523 -12.25 -25.97 5.43
CA VAL A 523 -11.51 -26.15 4.16
C VAL A 523 -10.24 -25.30 4.05
N ALA A 524 -10.14 -24.21 4.82
CA ALA A 524 -8.95 -23.36 4.88
C ALA A 524 -7.70 -24.11 5.40
N PHE A 525 -7.87 -25.25 6.07
CA PHE A 525 -6.78 -26.05 6.62
C PHE A 525 -6.48 -27.28 5.76
N ASN A 526 -6.29 -27.07 4.46
CA ASN A 526 -6.10 -28.14 3.47
C ASN A 526 -4.75 -28.88 3.57
N CYS A 527 -3.78 -28.31 4.30
CA CYS A 527 -2.50 -28.95 4.59
C CYS A 527 -2.57 -30.00 5.72
N PHE A 528 -3.70 -30.06 6.44
CA PHE A 528 -3.95 -31.10 7.42
C PHE A 528 -4.61 -32.31 6.77
N VAL A 529 -4.10 -33.50 7.09
CA VAL A 529 -4.74 -34.77 6.74
C VAL A 529 -5.43 -35.37 7.96
N LEU A 530 -6.55 -36.05 7.71
CA LEU A 530 -7.20 -36.84 8.73
C LEU A 530 -6.39 -38.13 8.96
N GLN A 531 -5.93 -38.35 10.18
CA GLN A 531 -5.36 -39.61 10.62
C GLN A 531 -6.32 -40.36 11.54
N GLU A 532 -6.24 -41.68 11.52
CA GLU A 532 -7.04 -42.58 12.35
C GLU A 532 -6.16 -43.61 13.08
N ASN A 533 -6.59 -44.03 14.27
CA ASN A 533 -5.95 -45.11 15.05
C ASN A 533 -6.98 -45.84 15.93
N PRO A 534 -6.90 -47.17 16.10
CA PRO A 534 -7.73 -47.90 17.06
C PRO A 534 -7.43 -47.60 18.55
N GLY A 535 -6.28 -46.99 18.88
CA GLY A 535 -5.88 -46.63 20.24
C GLY A 535 -5.40 -45.19 20.35
N LEU A 536 -5.98 -44.42 21.27
CA LEU A 536 -5.69 -42.99 21.45
C LEU A 536 -4.21 -42.69 21.78
N LEU A 537 -3.59 -43.55 22.59
CA LEU A 537 -2.20 -43.38 23.06
C LEU A 537 -1.16 -44.03 22.14
N ALA A 538 -1.60 -44.67 21.05
CA ALA A 538 -0.69 -45.34 20.14
C ALA A 538 0.07 -44.30 19.29
N THR A 539 1.34 -44.58 18.96
CA THR A 539 2.19 -43.66 18.19
C THR A 539 2.10 -43.88 16.68
N ASN A 540 1.55 -45.02 16.24
CA ASN A 540 1.46 -45.47 14.86
C ASN A 540 0.18 -44.99 14.13
N TRP A 541 -0.14 -43.70 14.21
CA TRP A 541 -1.27 -43.12 13.48
C TRP A 541 -1.06 -43.24 11.97
N VAL A 542 -2.15 -43.52 11.23
CA VAL A 542 -2.13 -43.67 9.77
C VAL A 542 -3.13 -42.71 9.14
N ASN A 543 -2.88 -42.29 7.89
CA ASN A 543 -3.83 -41.47 7.15
C ASN A 543 -5.13 -42.26 6.93
N SER A 544 -6.27 -41.61 7.18
CA SER A 544 -7.59 -42.19 6.92
C SER A 544 -7.75 -42.48 5.43
N ALA A 545 -8.16 -43.70 5.09
CA ALA A 545 -8.44 -44.10 3.70
C ALA A 545 -9.81 -43.60 3.20
N ASN A 546 -10.66 -43.07 4.08
CA ASN A 546 -11.97 -42.54 3.71
C ASN A 546 -11.82 -41.26 2.88
N ALA A 547 -12.65 -41.12 1.84
CA ALA A 547 -12.63 -39.95 0.96
C ALA A 547 -13.03 -38.67 1.70
N VAL A 548 -12.26 -37.60 1.49
CA VAL A 548 -12.60 -36.26 1.94
C VAL A 548 -13.46 -35.59 0.87
N THR A 549 -14.64 -35.13 1.27
CA THR A 549 -15.59 -34.39 0.42
C THR A 549 -15.75 -32.98 0.96
N ILE A 550 -15.99 -31.99 0.10
CA ILE A 550 -16.23 -30.60 0.54
C ILE A 550 -17.75 -30.38 0.62
N VAL A 551 -18.23 -29.98 1.80
CA VAL A 551 -19.63 -29.61 2.05
C VAL A 551 -19.67 -28.21 2.64
N GLY A 552 -20.05 -27.22 1.83
CA GLY A 552 -19.96 -25.81 2.19
C GLY A 552 -18.50 -25.42 2.46
N ASN A 553 -18.24 -24.81 3.62
CA ASN A 553 -16.89 -24.39 4.03
C ASN A 553 -16.15 -25.46 4.89
N GLN A 554 -16.58 -26.73 4.82
CA GLN A 554 -15.98 -27.82 5.58
C GLN A 554 -15.53 -28.98 4.69
N CYS A 555 -14.33 -29.48 4.95
CA CYS A 555 -13.93 -30.84 4.61
C CYS A 555 -14.74 -31.80 5.46
N GLN A 556 -15.24 -32.87 4.86
CA GLN A 556 -16.10 -33.87 5.48
C GLN A 556 -15.68 -35.28 5.07
N VAL A 557 -15.54 -36.14 6.08
CA VAL A 557 -15.37 -37.59 5.93
C VAL A 557 -16.57 -38.27 6.58
N ILE A 558 -17.20 -39.19 5.85
CA ILE A 558 -18.27 -40.04 6.37
C ILE A 558 -17.72 -41.44 6.56
N VAL A 559 -17.77 -41.94 7.80
CA VAL A 559 -17.43 -43.33 8.13
C VAL A 559 -18.72 -44.10 8.37
N SER A 560 -19.00 -45.10 7.54
CA SER A 560 -20.26 -45.83 7.52
C SER A 560 -20.08 -47.30 7.06
N PRO A 561 -20.37 -48.31 7.90
CA PRO A 561 -20.64 -48.21 9.34
C PRO A 561 -19.35 -47.96 10.14
N PRO A 562 -19.42 -47.29 11.29
CA PRO A 562 -18.29 -47.24 12.21
C PRO A 562 -18.00 -48.64 12.79
N THR A 563 -16.73 -49.06 12.76
CA THR A 563 -16.29 -50.35 13.29
C THR A 563 -15.28 -50.19 14.42
N GLY A 564 -15.59 -50.78 15.57
CA GLY A 564 -14.72 -50.75 16.76
C GLY A 564 -14.49 -49.34 17.33
N ASN A 565 -13.52 -49.23 18.23
CA ASN A 565 -13.05 -47.93 18.70
C ASN A 565 -12.11 -47.33 17.64
N ARG A 566 -12.42 -46.12 17.19
CA ARG A 566 -11.59 -45.34 16.27
C ARG A 566 -11.38 -43.96 16.86
N PHE A 567 -10.13 -43.54 16.90
CA PHE A 567 -9.72 -42.19 17.27
C PHE A 567 -9.23 -41.46 16.02
N TYR A 568 -9.50 -40.17 15.96
CA TYR A 568 -9.18 -39.33 14.82
C TYR A 568 -8.39 -38.11 15.27
N ARG A 569 -7.44 -37.67 14.44
CA ARG A 569 -6.73 -36.40 14.62
C ARG A 569 -6.47 -35.76 13.27
N LEU A 570 -6.31 -34.45 13.28
CA LEU A 570 -5.73 -33.73 12.15
C LEU A 570 -4.21 -33.71 12.35
N PHE A 571 -3.49 -34.06 11.29
CA PHE A 571 -2.04 -34.10 11.29
C PHE A 571 -1.53 -33.20 10.16
N HIS A 572 -0.66 -32.25 10.50
CA HIS A 572 0.05 -31.44 9.53
C HIS A 572 1.16 -32.31 8.93
N GLN A 573 1.14 -32.51 7.61
CA GLN A 573 2.15 -33.33 6.93
C GLN A 573 3.52 -32.66 6.88
#